data_AF-A0A5S4U5X7-F1
#
_entry.id   AF-A0A5S4U5X7-F1
#
_cell.length_a   1.000
_cell.length_b   1.000
_cell.length_c   1.000
_cell.angle_alpha   90.00
_cell.angle_beta   90.00
_cell.angle_gamma   90.00
#
_symmetry.space_group_name_H-M   'P 1'
#
loop_
_entity.id
_entity.type
_entity.pdbx_description
1 polymer ?
#
loop_
_entity_poly.entity_id
_entity_poly.type
_entity_poly.pdbx_seq_one_letter_code
_entity_poly.pdbx_strand_id
1 'polypeptide(L)'
;MLKSHTSPLPNNTFNWDDFNAYILGNGGIIFSGLMLIGLIMTLSITIKNNNKNNELLESNLRATTENHKEQLELQKKFYKKEVKKRRKEYALSLLIRYVSALNNKLDNKKYHIWDEESQIYTTKSESEFLELALLRYNNHIDSNESDDNGKIKKLPFFFHFYMITDEMKVKYFEEILILEQIIKIIDSFDNEQFKLDLINIFLANTSRERTFWLLVYAEHSYKPVKYFFEAHSKQLLIMPEAIMLSQPTYHKKVSTKRY
;
A
#
# COMPACT_ATOMS: atom_id res chain seq x y z
N MET A 1 80.42 -27.86 -117.90
CA MET A 1 79.60 -26.72 -117.44
C MET A 1 78.39 -27.27 -116.68
N LEU A 2 78.16 -26.74 -115.48
CA LEU A 2 77.16 -27.16 -114.49
C LEU A 2 75.70 -27.05 -114.97
N LYS A 3 74.82 -27.88 -114.40
CA LYS A 3 73.63 -27.43 -113.65
C LYS A 3 73.01 -28.61 -112.86
N SER A 4 73.07 -28.53 -111.53
CA SER A 4 72.23 -29.32 -110.63
C SER A 4 70.88 -28.61 -110.45
N HIS A 5 69.80 -29.38 -110.42
CA HIS A 5 68.48 -28.93 -109.99
C HIS A 5 68.20 -29.49 -108.60
N THR A 6 68.12 -28.61 -107.60
CA THR A 6 67.54 -28.92 -106.30
C THR A 6 66.10 -28.44 -106.27
N SER A 7 65.17 -29.37 -106.01
CA SER A 7 63.79 -29.08 -105.64
C SER A 7 63.73 -28.56 -104.19
N PRO A 8 62.89 -27.57 -103.85
CA PRO A 8 62.74 -27.14 -102.47
C PRO A 8 61.74 -28.04 -101.74
N LEU A 9 62.09 -28.44 -100.52
CA LEU A 9 61.17 -29.06 -99.56
C LEU A 9 60.14 -28.02 -99.06
N PRO A 10 58.91 -28.43 -98.71
CA PRO A 10 57.88 -27.52 -98.26
C PRO A 10 58.17 -27.06 -96.81
N ASN A 11 58.26 -25.75 -96.62
CA ASN A 11 58.33 -25.12 -95.30
C ASN A 11 56.97 -25.26 -94.60
N ASN A 12 56.83 -26.25 -93.72
CA ASN A 12 55.81 -26.24 -92.67
C ASN A 12 56.33 -25.36 -91.51
N THR A 13 56.16 -24.05 -91.61
CA THR A 13 56.30 -23.16 -90.46
C THR A 13 54.97 -23.10 -89.71
N PHE A 14 54.94 -23.68 -88.51
CA PHE A 14 53.82 -23.51 -87.57
C PHE A 14 53.59 -22.01 -87.34
N ASN A 15 52.40 -21.52 -87.70
CA ASN A 15 52.09 -20.09 -87.64
C ASN A 15 51.80 -19.68 -86.19
N TRP A 16 52.82 -19.17 -85.50
CA TRP A 16 52.73 -18.74 -84.10
C TRP A 16 51.71 -17.62 -83.89
N ASP A 17 51.43 -16.84 -84.93
CA ASP A 17 50.46 -15.74 -84.88
C ASP A 17 49.02 -16.26 -84.78
N ASP A 18 48.68 -17.34 -85.49
CA ASP A 18 47.36 -17.98 -85.40
C ASP A 18 47.16 -18.70 -84.06
N PHE A 19 48.22 -19.31 -83.52
CA PHE A 19 48.20 -19.94 -82.19
C PHE A 19 48.05 -18.90 -81.06
N ASN A 20 48.76 -17.78 -81.16
CA ASN A 20 48.60 -16.66 -80.23
C ASN A 20 47.20 -16.04 -80.32
N ALA A 21 46.66 -15.84 -81.52
CA ALA A 21 45.30 -15.33 -81.70
C ALA A 21 44.23 -16.28 -81.11
N TYR A 22 44.42 -17.60 -81.24
CA TYR A 22 43.53 -18.61 -80.65
C TYR A 22 43.63 -18.68 -79.11
N ILE A 23 44.84 -18.61 -78.54
CA ILE A 23 45.04 -18.60 -77.08
C ILE A 23 44.58 -17.26 -76.46
N LEU A 24 44.85 -16.12 -77.09
CA LEU A 24 44.40 -14.82 -76.62
C LEU A 24 42.88 -14.64 -76.76
N GLY A 25 42.30 -15.10 -77.87
CA GLY A 25 40.86 -15.03 -78.13
C GLY A 25 40.04 -15.97 -77.25
N ASN A 26 40.33 -17.28 -77.27
CA ASN A 26 39.55 -18.26 -76.51
C ASN A 26 39.98 -18.34 -75.04
N GLY A 27 41.27 -18.16 -74.74
CA GLY A 27 41.76 -18.13 -73.36
C GLY A 27 41.23 -16.92 -72.58
N GLY A 28 41.13 -15.75 -73.23
CA GLY A 28 40.49 -14.57 -72.65
C GLY A 28 39.01 -14.77 -72.32
N ILE A 29 38.26 -15.42 -73.21
CA ILE A 29 36.84 -15.72 -73.01
C ILE A 29 36.64 -16.71 -71.86
N ILE A 30 37.41 -17.81 -71.82
CA ILE A 30 37.35 -18.82 -70.75
C ILE A 30 37.73 -18.20 -69.41
N PHE A 31 38.80 -17.39 -69.35
CA PHE A 31 39.23 -16.74 -68.12
C PHE A 31 38.19 -15.71 -67.63
N SER A 32 37.58 -14.94 -68.54
CA SER A 32 36.49 -14.03 -68.17
C SER A 32 35.24 -14.77 -67.67
N GLY A 33 34.92 -15.92 -68.28
CA GLY A 33 33.82 -16.78 -67.86
C GLY A 33 34.05 -17.39 -66.47
N LEU A 34 35.25 -17.88 -66.20
CA LEU A 34 35.64 -18.39 -64.88
C LEU A 34 35.64 -17.29 -63.81
N MET A 35 36.09 -16.08 -64.14
CA MET A 35 36.04 -14.92 -63.24
C MET A 35 34.59 -14.49 -62.96
N LEU A 36 33.71 -14.51 -63.97
CA LEU A 36 32.28 -14.23 -63.80
C LEU A 36 31.61 -15.27 -62.89
N ILE A 37 31.90 -16.55 -63.09
CA ILE A 37 31.39 -17.64 -62.23
C ILE A 37 31.90 -17.46 -60.80
N GLY A 38 33.18 -17.14 -60.62
CA GLY A 38 33.76 -16.84 -59.31
C GLY A 38 33.07 -15.65 -58.64
N LEU A 39 32.78 -14.59 -59.39
CA LEU A 39 32.03 -13.42 -58.90
C LEU A 39 30.61 -13.79 -58.48
N ILE A 40 29.89 -14.57 -59.29
CA ILE A 40 28.53 -15.03 -59.00
C ILE A 40 28.50 -15.91 -57.75
N MET A 41 29.45 -16.85 -57.60
CA MET A 41 29.56 -17.68 -56.40
C MET A 41 29.87 -16.84 -55.17
N THR A 42 30.84 -15.92 -55.27
CA THR A 42 31.21 -15.04 -54.16
C THR A 42 30.02 -14.18 -53.73
N LEU A 43 29.33 -13.56 -54.69
CA LEU A 43 28.13 -12.76 -54.44
C LEU A 43 27.01 -13.59 -53.81
N SER A 44 26.79 -14.82 -54.27
CA SER A 44 25.78 -15.73 -53.72
C SER A 44 26.09 -16.10 -52.26
N ILE A 45 27.36 -16.37 -51.95
CA ILE A 45 27.82 -16.63 -50.58
C ILE A 45 27.64 -15.38 -49.71
N THR A 46 28.02 -14.21 -50.22
CA THR A 46 27.86 -12.92 -49.52
C THR A 46 26.39 -12.62 -49.22
N ILE A 47 25.49 -12.80 -50.20
CA ILE A 47 24.04 -12.61 -50.00
C ILE A 47 23.51 -13.58 -48.95
N LYS A 48 23.89 -14.86 -49.01
CA LYS A 48 23.45 -15.87 -48.04
C LYS A 48 23.93 -15.54 -46.61
N ASN A 49 25.16 -15.09 -46.44
CA ASN A 49 25.68 -14.68 -45.14
C ASN A 49 25.01 -13.42 -44.61
N ASN A 50 24.74 -12.42 -45.47
CA ASN A 50 24.03 -11.21 -45.06
C ASN A 50 22.60 -11.53 -44.59
N ASN A 51 21.89 -12.43 -45.29
CA ASN A 51 20.56 -12.86 -44.87
C ASN A 51 20.61 -13.57 -43.51
N LYS A 52 21.57 -14.48 -43.31
CA LYS A 52 21.74 -15.18 -42.03
C LYS A 52 22.07 -14.21 -40.88
N ASN A 53 22.91 -13.21 -41.13
CA ASN A 53 23.22 -12.18 -40.12
C ASN A 53 22.00 -11.31 -39.80
N ASN A 54 21.18 -10.96 -40.79
CA ASN A 54 19.94 -10.23 -40.56
C ASN A 54 18.93 -11.03 -39.73
N GLU A 55 18.75 -12.32 -40.02
CA GLU A 55 17.89 -13.22 -39.22
C GLU A 55 18.38 -13.32 -37.76
N LEU A 56 19.69 -13.45 -37.57
CA LEU A 56 20.30 -13.48 -36.24
C LEU A 56 20.07 -12.14 -35.51
N LEU A 57 20.28 -11.02 -36.19
CA LEU A 57 20.05 -9.68 -35.64
C LEU A 57 18.58 -9.49 -35.23
N GLU A 58 17.64 -9.88 -36.08
CA GLU A 58 16.21 -9.84 -35.77
C GLU A 58 15.85 -10.70 -34.55
N SER A 59 16.38 -11.93 -34.47
CA SER A 59 16.14 -12.80 -33.31
C SER A 59 16.69 -12.21 -32.01
N ASN A 60 17.87 -11.60 -32.05
CA ASN A 60 18.49 -10.96 -30.90
C ASN A 60 17.70 -9.72 -30.47
N LEU A 61 17.26 -8.89 -31.42
CA LEU A 61 16.42 -7.73 -31.15
C LEU A 61 15.10 -8.12 -30.48
N ARG A 62 14.44 -9.18 -30.97
CA ARG A 62 13.21 -9.70 -30.36
C ARG A 62 13.45 -10.18 -28.92
N ALA A 63 14.46 -11.01 -28.70
CA ALA A 63 14.82 -11.50 -27.36
C ALA A 63 15.17 -10.34 -26.40
N THR A 64 15.90 -9.33 -26.87
CA THR A 64 16.26 -8.16 -26.06
C THR A 64 15.02 -7.33 -25.71
N THR A 65 14.07 -7.19 -26.65
CA THR A 65 12.83 -6.46 -26.44
C THR A 65 11.91 -7.18 -25.44
N GLU A 66 11.80 -8.51 -25.54
CA GLU A 66 11.04 -9.33 -24.60
C GLU A 66 11.63 -9.25 -23.18
N ASN A 67 12.95 -9.44 -23.05
CA ASN A 67 13.65 -9.28 -21.76
C ASN A 67 13.44 -7.88 -21.17
N HIS A 68 13.49 -6.82 -21.99
CA HIS A 68 13.26 -5.46 -21.52
C HIS A 68 11.80 -5.26 -21.04
N LYS A 69 10.83 -5.84 -21.75
CA LYS A 69 9.42 -5.81 -21.35
C LYS A 69 9.21 -6.51 -20.00
N GLU A 70 9.80 -7.68 -19.81
CA GLU A 70 9.75 -8.40 -18.54
C GLU A 70 10.37 -7.59 -17.39
N GLN A 71 11.52 -6.97 -17.62
CA GLN A 71 12.17 -6.09 -16.65
C GLN A 71 11.28 -4.90 -16.26
N LEU A 72 10.64 -4.25 -17.24
CA LEU A 72 9.70 -3.15 -16.97
C LEU A 72 8.49 -3.62 -16.16
N GLU A 73 7.95 -4.81 -16.45
CA GLU A 73 6.84 -5.37 -15.68
C GLU A 73 7.24 -5.70 -14.24
N LEU A 74 8.42 -6.27 -14.02
CA LEU A 74 8.97 -6.50 -12.69
C LEU A 74 9.15 -5.17 -11.95
N GLN A 75 9.74 -4.17 -12.60
CA GLN A 75 9.96 -2.85 -12.02
C GLN A 75 8.65 -2.18 -11.62
N LYS A 76 7.61 -2.24 -12.47
CA LYS A 76 6.25 -1.77 -12.14
C LYS A 76 5.67 -2.50 -10.93
N LYS A 77 5.83 -3.82 -10.85
CA LYS A 77 5.39 -4.62 -9.69
C LYS A 77 6.12 -4.20 -8.41
N PHE A 78 7.43 -3.98 -8.47
CA PHE A 78 8.25 -3.51 -7.34
C PHE A 78 7.80 -2.12 -6.87
N TYR A 79 7.72 -1.13 -7.77
CA TYR A 79 7.27 0.22 -7.40
C TYR A 79 5.86 0.22 -6.82
N LYS A 80 4.93 -0.57 -7.37
CA LYS A 80 3.58 -0.69 -6.82
C LYS A 80 3.60 -1.24 -5.39
N LYS A 81 4.45 -2.22 -5.09
CA LYS A 81 4.65 -2.74 -3.72
C LYS A 81 5.25 -1.68 -2.81
N GLU A 82 6.27 -0.95 -3.26
CA GLU A 82 6.95 0.07 -2.47
C GLU A 82 6.03 1.25 -2.15
N VAL A 83 5.26 1.75 -3.12
CA VAL A 83 4.26 2.81 -2.91
C VAL A 83 3.21 2.37 -1.90
N LYS A 84 2.71 1.13 -1.99
CA LYS A 84 1.77 0.59 -0.99
C LYS A 84 2.38 0.54 0.40
N LYS A 85 3.64 0.11 0.53
CA LYS A 85 4.36 0.07 1.81
C LYS A 85 4.52 1.48 2.40
N ARG A 86 5.03 2.44 1.63
CA ARG A 86 5.19 3.84 2.08
C ARG A 86 3.88 4.49 2.47
N ARG A 87 2.78 4.21 1.75
CA ARG A 87 1.44 4.69 2.13
C ARG A 87 1.00 4.18 3.51
N LYS A 88 1.24 2.90 3.80
CA LYS A 88 0.95 2.33 5.13
C LYS A 88 1.79 2.98 6.22
N GLU A 89 3.10 3.13 6.00
CA GLU A 89 4.02 3.79 6.93
C GLU A 89 3.63 5.24 7.20
N TYR A 90 3.24 5.97 6.15
CA TYR A 90 2.77 7.35 6.27
C TYR A 90 1.49 7.44 7.10
N ALA A 91 0.49 6.59 6.83
CA ALA A 91 -0.75 6.56 7.60
C ALA A 91 -0.51 6.21 9.07
N LEU A 92 0.40 5.28 9.36
CA LEU A 92 0.80 4.96 10.73
C LEU A 92 1.42 6.17 11.44
N SER A 93 2.35 6.87 10.78
CA SER A 93 2.96 8.08 11.34
C SER A 93 1.94 9.17 11.59
N LEU A 94 1.02 9.38 10.64
CA LEU A 94 -0.02 10.38 10.74
C LEU A 94 -1.02 10.05 11.85
N LEU A 95 -1.43 8.78 11.96
CA LEU A 95 -2.27 8.28 13.05
C LEU A 95 -1.64 8.58 14.40
N ILE A 96 -0.37 8.17 14.60
CA ILE A 96 0.35 8.39 15.87
C ILE A 96 0.40 9.89 16.22
N ARG A 97 0.60 10.77 15.25
CA ARG A 97 0.59 12.23 15.48
C ARG A 97 -0.77 12.72 15.97
N TYR A 98 -1.87 12.28 15.34
CA TYR A 98 -3.20 12.67 15.77
C TYR A 98 -3.57 12.07 17.12
N VAL A 99 -3.16 10.83 17.42
CA VAL A 99 -3.35 10.23 18.74
C VAL A 99 -2.59 11.00 19.82
N SER A 100 -1.34 11.36 19.57
CA SER A 100 -0.56 12.18 20.49
C SER A 100 -1.20 13.56 20.69
N ALA A 101 -1.69 14.19 19.62
CA ALA A 101 -2.40 15.46 19.71
C ALA A 101 -3.68 15.33 20.54
N LEU A 102 -4.46 14.25 20.35
CA LEU A 102 -5.66 13.96 21.11
C LEU A 102 -5.36 13.81 22.60
N ASN A 103 -4.35 12.99 22.93
CA ASN A 103 -3.93 12.76 24.31
C ASN A 103 -3.49 14.07 24.97
N ASN A 104 -2.58 14.81 24.34
CA ASN A 104 -2.13 16.10 24.87
C ASN A 104 -3.29 17.07 25.10
N LYS A 105 -4.33 17.02 24.26
CA LYS A 105 -5.50 17.89 24.41
C LYS A 105 -6.32 17.51 25.63
N LEU A 106 -6.56 16.23 25.81
CA LEU A 106 -7.33 15.67 26.93
C LEU A 106 -6.58 15.84 28.26
N ASP A 107 -5.27 15.58 28.28
CA ASP A 107 -4.40 15.74 29.45
C ASP A 107 -4.39 17.18 29.98
N ASN A 108 -4.42 18.16 29.06
CA ASN A 108 -4.39 19.59 29.41
C ASN A 108 -5.78 20.20 29.62
N LYS A 109 -6.84 19.41 29.45
CA LYS A 109 -8.21 19.89 29.59
C LYS A 109 -8.56 20.08 31.05
N LYS A 110 -9.24 21.18 31.34
CA LYS A 110 -9.81 21.49 32.64
C LYS A 110 -11.29 21.18 32.63
N TYR A 111 -11.72 20.27 33.49
CA TYR A 111 -13.12 19.87 33.59
C TYR A 111 -13.79 20.67 34.70
N HIS A 112 -14.85 21.39 34.37
CA HIS A 112 -15.62 22.18 35.34
C HIS A 112 -16.83 21.36 35.78
N ILE A 113 -16.72 20.73 36.94
CA ILE A 113 -17.71 19.76 37.44
C ILE A 113 -18.36 20.35 38.68
N TRP A 114 -19.67 20.15 38.81
CA TRP A 114 -20.39 20.50 40.03
C TRP A 114 -20.02 19.52 41.14
N ASP A 115 -19.52 20.04 42.25
CA ASP A 115 -19.24 19.26 43.45
C ASP A 115 -20.42 19.37 44.42
N GLU A 116 -21.01 18.23 44.78
CA GLU A 116 -22.19 18.14 45.64
C GLU A 116 -21.85 18.44 47.10
N GLU A 117 -20.64 18.13 47.56
CA GLU A 117 -20.24 18.38 48.94
C GLU A 117 -20.01 19.87 49.19
N SER A 118 -19.35 20.53 48.23
CA SER A 118 -18.98 21.94 48.34
C SER A 118 -19.99 22.91 47.71
N GLN A 119 -20.99 22.41 46.97
CA GLN A 119 -22.02 23.20 46.27
C GLN A 119 -21.42 24.29 45.36
N ILE A 120 -20.26 24.02 44.78
CA ILE A 120 -19.56 24.92 43.85
C ILE A 120 -19.02 24.14 42.65
N TYR A 121 -18.81 24.85 41.54
CA TYR A 121 -18.08 24.30 40.42
C TYR A 121 -16.59 24.24 40.75
N THR A 122 -16.03 23.04 40.72
CA THR A 122 -14.60 22.82 40.91
C THR A 122 -13.95 22.47 39.57
N THR A 123 -12.69 22.89 39.42
CA THR A 123 -11.88 22.49 38.28
C THR A 123 -11.14 21.20 38.62
N LYS A 124 -11.34 20.18 37.79
CA LYS A 124 -10.73 18.86 37.93
C LYS A 124 -9.78 18.58 36.77
N SER A 125 -8.73 17.82 37.06
CA SER A 125 -7.88 17.20 36.04
C SER A 125 -8.66 16.10 35.30
N GLU A 126 -8.10 15.59 34.21
CA GLU A 126 -8.73 14.49 33.49
C GLU A 126 -8.87 13.22 34.33
N SER A 127 -7.83 12.85 35.09
CA SER A 127 -7.88 11.65 35.92
C SER A 127 -9.00 11.73 36.96
N GLU A 128 -9.13 12.89 37.62
CA GLU A 128 -10.19 13.16 38.59
C GLU A 128 -11.57 13.14 37.93
N PHE A 129 -11.69 13.71 36.73
CA PHE A 129 -12.93 13.65 35.96
C PHE A 129 -13.34 12.21 35.64
N LEU A 130 -12.40 11.38 35.15
CA LEU A 130 -12.69 9.99 34.76
C LEU A 130 -13.14 9.14 35.96
N GLU A 131 -12.51 9.34 37.12
CA GLU A 131 -12.92 8.68 38.37
C GLU A 131 -14.34 9.09 38.79
N LEU A 132 -14.64 10.39 38.78
CA LEU A 132 -15.97 10.91 39.12
C LEU A 132 -17.05 10.45 38.14
N ALA A 133 -16.75 10.45 36.84
CA ALA A 133 -17.68 10.00 35.80
C ALA A 133 -18.00 8.51 35.95
N LEU A 134 -17.00 7.68 36.26
CA LEU A 134 -17.20 6.25 36.52
C LEU A 134 -18.02 6.01 37.79
N LEU A 135 -17.76 6.77 38.86
CA LEU A 135 -18.52 6.66 40.11
C LEU A 135 -19.99 7.04 39.91
N ARG A 136 -20.27 8.16 39.23
CA ARG A 136 -21.64 8.55 38.84
C ARG A 136 -22.31 7.50 37.97
N TYR A 137 -21.58 6.93 37.01
CA TYR A 137 -22.09 5.88 36.14
C TYR A 137 -22.56 4.64 36.90
N ASN A 138 -21.74 4.16 37.84
CA ASN A 138 -22.11 3.01 38.65
C ASN A 138 -23.32 3.31 39.56
N ASN A 139 -23.40 4.51 40.13
CA ASN A 139 -24.54 4.91 40.96
C ASN A 139 -25.86 4.93 40.17
N HIS A 140 -25.84 5.43 38.91
CA HIS A 140 -27.02 5.43 38.04
C HIS A 140 -27.43 4.01 37.62
N ILE A 141 -26.49 3.07 37.44
CA ILE A 141 -26.80 1.66 37.14
C ILE A 141 -27.43 0.96 38.37
N ASP A 142 -26.92 1.25 39.55
CA ASP A 142 -27.39 0.65 40.80
C ASP A 142 -28.77 1.20 41.22
N SER A 143 -29.11 2.44 40.82
CA SER A 143 -30.45 3.01 40.92
C SER A 143 -31.41 2.42 39.89
N ASN A 144 -31.65 1.10 39.98
CA ASN A 144 -32.72 0.43 39.27
C ASN A 144 -34.07 0.96 39.77
N GLU A 145 -34.69 1.88 39.04
CA GLU A 145 -36.09 2.26 39.29
C GLU A 145 -36.98 1.04 39.05
N SER A 146 -37.68 0.59 40.09
CA SER A 146 -38.80 -0.34 39.98
C SER A 146 -40.00 0.42 39.40
N ASP A 147 -40.62 -0.09 38.34
CA ASP A 147 -41.94 0.39 37.94
C ASP A 147 -42.96 0.11 39.05
N ASP A 148 -44.11 0.80 39.06
CA ASP A 148 -45.21 0.63 40.03
C ASP A 148 -45.67 -0.84 40.22
N ASN A 149 -45.33 -1.73 39.30
CA ASN A 149 -45.57 -3.18 39.33
C ASN A 149 -44.37 -4.02 39.83
N GLY A 150 -43.33 -3.39 40.40
CA GLY A 150 -42.14 -4.06 40.94
C GLY A 150 -41.19 -4.66 39.91
N LYS A 151 -41.36 -4.36 38.61
CA LYS A 151 -40.41 -4.78 37.57
C LYS A 151 -39.28 -3.76 37.47
N ILE A 152 -38.05 -4.26 37.57
CA ILE A 152 -36.84 -3.45 37.35
C ILE A 152 -36.87 -2.91 35.93
N LYS A 153 -37.02 -1.59 35.79
CA LYS A 153 -36.97 -0.91 34.50
C LYS A 153 -35.49 -0.65 34.19
N LYS A 154 -34.86 -1.59 33.47
CA LYS A 154 -33.49 -1.38 32.97
C LYS A 154 -33.52 -0.25 31.95
N LEU A 155 -33.12 0.94 32.37
CA LEU A 155 -32.89 2.06 31.44
C LEU A 155 -31.79 1.63 30.44
N PRO A 156 -31.90 2.02 29.15
CA PRO A 156 -30.88 1.69 28.17
C PRO A 156 -29.51 2.20 28.62
N PHE A 157 -28.44 1.43 28.34
CA PHE A 157 -27.05 1.79 28.64
C PHE A 157 -26.74 3.25 28.24
N PHE A 158 -27.06 3.63 27.00
CA PHE A 158 -26.86 4.99 26.48
C PHE A 158 -27.61 6.10 27.21
N PHE A 159 -28.71 5.78 27.90
CA PHE A 159 -29.49 6.76 28.64
C PHE A 159 -28.73 7.26 29.88
N HIS A 160 -28.04 6.36 30.58
CA HIS A 160 -27.22 6.70 31.76
C HIS A 160 -26.05 7.59 31.37
N PHE A 161 -25.45 7.34 30.20
CA PHE A 161 -24.36 8.15 29.67
C PHE A 161 -24.74 9.57 29.32
N TYR A 162 -25.89 9.74 28.67
CA TYR A 162 -26.41 11.07 28.37
C TYR A 162 -26.61 11.88 29.66
N MET A 163 -27.21 11.28 30.68
CA MET A 163 -27.41 11.95 31.97
C MET A 163 -26.09 12.39 32.60
N ILE A 164 -25.05 11.55 32.60
CA ILE A 164 -23.75 11.90 33.20
C ILE A 164 -23.03 13.00 32.42
N THR A 165 -23.02 12.91 31.09
CA THR A 165 -22.36 13.92 30.26
C THR A 165 -23.07 15.29 30.32
N ASP A 166 -24.40 15.29 30.44
CA ASP A 166 -25.22 16.49 30.62
C ASP A 166 -25.10 17.06 32.05
N GLU A 167 -25.18 16.21 33.08
CA GLU A 167 -24.96 16.58 34.50
C GLU A 167 -23.59 17.21 34.72
N MET A 168 -22.55 16.59 34.16
CA MET A 168 -21.16 17.05 34.30
C MET A 168 -20.83 18.19 33.32
N LYS A 169 -21.76 18.58 32.44
CA LYS A 169 -21.63 19.66 31.43
C LYS A 169 -20.35 19.55 30.58
N VAL A 170 -19.88 18.33 30.32
CA VAL A 170 -18.63 18.11 29.59
C VAL A 170 -18.84 18.20 28.09
N LYS A 171 -17.95 18.93 27.41
CA LYS A 171 -18.01 19.12 25.95
C LYS A 171 -16.66 18.82 25.31
N TYR A 172 -16.63 17.94 24.31
CA TYR A 172 -15.40 17.52 23.60
C TYR A 172 -15.29 18.08 22.17
N PHE A 173 -15.53 19.38 21.98
CA PHE A 173 -15.60 19.96 20.64
C PHE A 173 -14.30 19.84 19.84
N GLU A 174 -13.16 20.21 20.44
CA GLU A 174 -11.87 20.16 19.73
C GLU A 174 -11.36 18.73 19.56
N GLU A 175 -11.62 17.88 20.54
CA GLU A 175 -11.18 16.49 20.56
C GLU A 175 -11.95 15.65 19.52
N ILE A 176 -13.23 15.97 19.27
CA ILE A 176 -13.99 15.36 18.18
C ILE A 176 -13.36 15.64 16.82
N LEU A 177 -12.84 16.85 16.59
CA LEU A 177 -12.21 17.18 15.30
C LEU A 177 -10.94 16.35 15.09
N ILE A 178 -10.17 16.10 16.16
CA ILE A 178 -8.97 15.25 16.10
C ILE A 178 -9.39 13.78 15.88
N LEU A 179 -10.42 13.32 16.59
CA LEU A 179 -10.99 11.98 16.43
C LEU A 179 -11.50 11.74 15.01
N GLU A 180 -12.11 12.74 14.37
CA GLU A 180 -12.54 12.65 12.98
C GLU A 180 -11.36 12.42 12.02
N GLN A 181 -10.22 13.08 12.26
CA GLN A 181 -9.03 12.83 11.42
C GLN A 181 -8.49 11.42 11.62
N ILE A 182 -8.51 10.90 12.85
CA ILE A 182 -8.13 9.51 13.15
C ILE A 182 -9.03 8.55 12.37
N ILE A 183 -10.35 8.75 12.43
CA ILE A 183 -11.34 7.94 11.70
C ILE A 183 -11.11 8.00 10.20
N LYS A 184 -10.91 9.19 9.63
CA LYS A 184 -10.64 9.37 8.20
C LYS A 184 -9.39 8.62 7.73
N ILE A 185 -8.34 8.58 8.56
CA ILE A 185 -7.13 7.82 8.24
C ILE A 185 -7.44 6.32 8.20
N ILE A 186 -8.18 5.80 9.18
CA ILE A 186 -8.57 4.39 9.23
C ILE A 186 -9.44 4.02 8.02
N ASP A 187 -10.43 4.83 7.71
CA ASP A 187 -11.38 4.59 6.62
C ASP A 187 -10.78 4.74 5.21
N SER A 188 -9.63 5.41 5.08
CA SER A 188 -8.96 5.61 3.79
C SER A 188 -8.35 4.34 3.17
N PHE A 189 -8.37 3.21 3.87
CA PHE A 189 -7.79 1.95 3.41
C PHE A 189 -8.84 0.87 3.22
N ASP A 190 -8.91 0.23 2.05
CA ASP A 190 -9.86 -0.87 1.80
C ASP A 190 -9.50 -2.19 2.52
N ASN A 191 -8.26 -2.31 3.01
CA ASN A 191 -7.78 -3.55 3.62
C ASN A 191 -8.24 -3.65 5.07
N GLU A 192 -9.23 -4.50 5.33
CA GLU A 192 -9.83 -4.71 6.67
C GLU A 192 -8.81 -5.11 7.74
N GLN A 193 -7.83 -5.97 7.42
CA GLN A 193 -6.79 -6.33 8.40
C GLN A 193 -5.95 -5.11 8.80
N PHE A 194 -5.59 -4.27 7.83
CA PHE A 194 -4.83 -3.05 8.12
C PHE A 194 -5.67 -2.02 8.88
N LYS A 195 -6.99 -1.92 8.62
CA LYS A 195 -7.88 -1.10 9.44
C LYS A 195 -7.88 -1.56 10.89
N LEU A 196 -7.99 -2.87 11.14
CA LEU A 196 -7.90 -3.46 12.48
C LEU A 196 -6.57 -3.11 13.16
N ASP A 197 -5.46 -3.22 12.44
CA ASP A 197 -4.14 -2.85 12.97
C ASP A 197 -4.10 -1.37 13.38
N LEU A 198 -4.66 -0.47 12.56
CA LEU A 198 -4.75 0.97 12.88
C LEU A 198 -5.66 1.24 14.09
N ILE A 199 -6.81 0.56 14.18
CA ILE A 199 -7.70 0.66 15.35
C ILE A 199 -6.96 0.20 16.61
N ASN A 200 -6.28 -0.94 16.55
CA ASN A 200 -5.51 -1.46 17.69
C ASN A 200 -4.40 -0.50 18.11
N ILE A 201 -3.72 0.14 17.16
CA ILE A 201 -2.70 1.17 17.46
C ILE A 201 -3.34 2.38 18.12
N PHE A 202 -4.49 2.85 17.64
CA PHE A 202 -5.24 3.93 18.28
C PHE A 202 -5.61 3.58 19.73
N LEU A 203 -6.17 2.39 19.96
CA LEU A 203 -6.56 1.93 21.30
C LEU A 203 -5.36 1.72 22.22
N ALA A 204 -4.26 1.18 21.71
CA ALA A 204 -3.05 0.93 22.51
C ALA A 204 -2.32 2.23 22.92
N ASN A 205 -2.47 3.30 22.13
CA ASN A 205 -1.84 4.59 22.39
C ASN A 205 -2.78 5.59 23.11
N THR A 206 -3.95 5.15 23.57
CA THR A 206 -4.89 5.97 24.34
C THR A 206 -5.30 5.26 25.62
N SER A 207 -5.74 6.00 26.65
CA SER A 207 -6.37 5.38 27.82
C SER A 207 -7.73 4.80 27.42
N ARG A 208 -8.04 3.61 27.92
CA ARG A 208 -9.30 2.91 27.65
C ARG A 208 -10.50 3.71 28.15
N GLU A 209 -10.42 4.23 29.36
CA GLU A 209 -11.48 5.01 30.03
C GLU A 209 -11.69 6.35 29.31
N ARG A 210 -10.61 7.05 28.98
CA ARG A 210 -10.64 8.28 28.18
C ARG A 210 -11.34 8.05 26.84
N THR A 211 -10.86 7.05 26.11
CA THR A 211 -11.37 6.73 24.78
C THR A 211 -12.83 6.35 24.87
N PHE A 212 -13.24 5.58 25.88
CA PHE A 212 -14.65 5.27 26.11
C PHE A 212 -15.54 6.52 26.23
N TRP A 213 -15.22 7.43 27.15
CA TRP A 213 -16.03 8.65 27.38
C TRP A 213 -16.07 9.57 26.16
N LEU A 214 -14.94 9.74 25.47
CA LEU A 214 -14.88 10.54 24.26
C LEU A 214 -15.77 9.97 23.15
N LEU A 215 -15.73 8.65 22.96
CA LEU A 215 -16.46 7.98 21.89
C LEU A 215 -17.97 7.98 22.14
N VAL A 216 -18.40 7.79 23.39
CA VAL A 216 -19.81 7.89 23.78
C VAL A 216 -20.34 9.30 23.52
N TYR A 217 -19.59 10.33 23.94
CA TYR A 217 -19.97 11.71 23.66
C TYR A 217 -20.05 11.98 22.15
N ALA A 218 -19.08 11.48 21.38
CA ALA A 218 -19.01 11.68 19.94
C ALA A 218 -20.12 10.93 19.18
N GLU A 219 -20.54 9.75 19.63
CA GLU A 219 -21.67 9.02 19.05
C GLU A 219 -22.97 9.82 19.16
N HIS A 220 -23.18 10.49 20.29
CA HIS A 220 -24.38 11.29 20.53
C HIS A 220 -24.34 12.65 19.82
N SER A 221 -23.18 13.30 19.81
CA SER A 221 -23.04 14.68 19.34
C SER A 221 -22.58 14.80 17.88
N TYR A 222 -22.03 13.74 17.27
CA TYR A 222 -21.39 13.83 15.95
C TYR A 222 -21.64 12.61 15.05
N LYS A 223 -22.48 12.82 14.02
CA LYS A 223 -22.93 11.76 13.09
C LYS A 223 -21.81 10.97 12.40
N PRO A 224 -20.70 11.57 11.91
CA PRO A 224 -19.63 10.81 11.26
C PRO A 224 -18.98 9.78 12.18
N VAL A 225 -18.81 10.12 13.47
CA VAL A 225 -18.26 9.18 14.46
C VAL A 225 -19.27 8.06 14.73
N LYS A 226 -20.56 8.38 14.83
CA LYS A 226 -21.62 7.36 14.96
C LYS A 226 -21.58 6.32 13.83
N TYR A 227 -21.45 6.74 12.57
CA TYR A 227 -21.37 5.81 11.45
C TYR A 227 -20.12 4.92 11.49
N PHE A 228 -18.99 5.49 11.92
CA PHE A 228 -17.76 4.73 12.14
C PHE A 228 -17.96 3.66 13.23
N PHE A 229 -18.64 4.00 14.33
CA PHE A 229 -19.01 3.03 15.37
C PHE A 229 -19.89 1.91 14.83
N GLU A 230 -20.94 2.25 14.09
CA GLU A 230 -21.84 1.23 13.54
C GLU A 230 -21.08 0.25 12.62
N ALA A 231 -20.17 0.77 11.79
CA ALA A 231 -19.35 -0.03 10.88
C ALA A 231 -18.29 -0.89 11.59
N HIS A 232 -17.71 -0.40 12.69
CA HIS A 232 -16.57 -1.04 13.39
C HIS A 232 -16.89 -1.51 14.81
N SER A 233 -18.18 -1.57 15.17
CA SER A 233 -18.70 -1.89 16.52
C SER A 233 -18.14 -3.18 17.12
N LYS A 234 -17.97 -4.22 16.31
CA LYS A 234 -17.41 -5.52 16.74
C LYS A 234 -15.90 -5.48 17.02
N GLN A 235 -15.20 -4.50 16.46
CA GLN A 235 -13.75 -4.36 16.45
C GLN A 235 -13.29 -3.35 17.52
N LEU A 236 -14.15 -2.38 17.81
CA LEU A 236 -14.03 -1.47 18.94
C LEU A 236 -14.49 -2.20 20.23
N LEU A 237 -13.61 -3.07 20.75
CA LEU A 237 -13.77 -3.86 21.99
C LEU A 237 -14.01 -3.04 23.27
N ILE A 238 -14.22 -1.73 23.15
CA ILE A 238 -14.42 -0.81 24.26
C ILE A 238 -15.83 -0.98 24.86
N MET A 239 -16.83 -1.32 24.05
CA MET A 239 -18.23 -1.41 24.48
C MET A 239 -18.54 -2.67 25.32
N PRO A 240 -18.06 -3.88 24.97
CA PRO A 240 -18.18 -5.06 25.83
C PRO A 240 -17.36 -4.95 27.12
N GLU A 241 -16.21 -4.26 27.09
CA GLU A 241 -15.38 -4.03 28.26
C GLU A 241 -15.95 -2.95 29.20
N ALA A 242 -16.61 -1.92 28.69
CA ALA A 242 -17.38 -0.97 29.50
C ALA A 242 -18.55 -1.65 30.23
N ILE A 243 -19.19 -2.63 29.56
CA ILE A 243 -20.16 -3.52 30.20
C ILE A 243 -19.48 -4.41 31.26
N MET A 244 -18.24 -4.87 31.05
CA MET A 244 -17.46 -5.59 32.08
C MET A 244 -17.02 -4.70 33.26
N LEU A 245 -16.67 -3.44 33.04
CA LEU A 245 -16.38 -2.45 34.10
C LEU A 245 -17.62 -2.15 34.95
N SER A 246 -18.81 -2.26 34.36
CA SER A 246 -20.09 -2.18 35.08
C SER A 246 -20.52 -3.50 35.75
N GLN A 247 -19.75 -4.59 35.64
CA GLN A 247 -20.08 -5.83 36.32
C GLN A 247 -19.51 -5.88 37.75
N PRO A 248 -20.28 -6.39 38.73
CA PRO A 248 -19.92 -6.36 40.15
C PRO A 248 -18.65 -7.15 40.53
N THR A 249 -18.09 -7.92 39.61
CA THR A 249 -16.85 -8.69 39.80
C THR A 249 -15.58 -7.84 39.87
N TYR A 250 -15.55 -6.62 39.28
CA TYR A 250 -14.41 -5.70 39.40
C TYR A 250 -14.32 -5.02 40.78
N HIS A 251 -15.45 -4.90 41.51
CA HIS A 251 -15.48 -4.31 42.86
C HIS A 251 -14.81 -5.16 43.94
N LYS A 252 -14.50 -6.44 43.69
CA LYS A 252 -13.94 -7.34 44.71
C LYS A 252 -12.43 -7.20 44.94
N LYS A 253 -11.69 -6.40 44.17
CA LYS A 253 -10.23 -6.25 44.34
C LYS A 253 -9.78 -5.07 45.20
N VAL A 254 -10.69 -4.20 45.65
CA VAL A 254 -10.36 -3.12 46.60
C VAL A 254 -11.25 -3.21 47.83
N SER A 255 -11.19 -4.36 48.49
CA SER A 255 -11.60 -4.50 49.89
C SER A 255 -10.44 -5.14 50.63
N THR A 256 -9.33 -4.41 50.74
CA THR A 256 -8.37 -4.67 51.81
C THR A 256 -9.11 -4.48 53.13
N LYS A 257 -9.27 -5.59 53.84
CA LYS A 257 -9.77 -5.61 55.21
C LYS A 257 -9.04 -4.54 56.04
N ARG A 258 -9.79 -3.52 56.45
CA ARG A 258 -9.63 -2.86 57.74
C ARG A 258 -10.99 -2.97 58.41
N TYR A 259 -11.13 -3.97 59.28
CA TYR A 259 -11.28 -3.86 60.73
C TYR A 259 -11.33 -5.29 61.28
#